data_AF-A0A1S3ATM6-F1
#
_entry.id   AF-A0A1S3ATM6-F1
#
_cell.length_a   1.000
_cell.length_b   1.000
_cell.length_c   1.000
_cell.angle_alpha   90.00
_cell.angle_beta   90.00
_cell.angle_gamma   90.00
#
_symmetry.space_group_name_H-M   'P 1'
#
loop_
_entity.id
_entity.type
_entity.pdbx_description
1 polymer ?
#
loop_
_entity_poly.entity_id
_entity_poly.type
_entity_poly.pdbx_seq_one_letter_code
_entity_poly.pdbx_strand_id
1 'polypeptide(L)'
;MRKFTKYLSDNSGSKGYCIEIGNGGWDSWFMTLEAQSQIVCNKVVKKMKDLKEGFNFVGLSQGNLIGRAVVEFCDGAPPVQNFISLGGPHAGISSVPLCGSGIWCLLADDLLKLAIYSDVVQNSLAPSGFIKLPNDIPNYLEHCKFLPKLNNERPDARNSTYKERFSSLKNLVLIMFEDDTVLVPKETSWFGYYPDGEFEPILPPQQTKLYIEDWIGLRSLDEGGRVKFIKVAGGHLGISYSDAKKYIVPYLEEEHQPSQFDLQIKTNNVSSSLA
;
A
#
# COMPACT_ATOMS: atom_id res chain seq x y z
N MET A 1 -13.63 6.90 -7.32
CA MET A 1 -12.31 6.73 -7.96
C MET A 1 -12.00 7.74 -9.05
N ARG A 2 -12.66 7.70 -10.22
CA ARG A 2 -12.33 8.60 -11.36
C ARG A 2 -12.30 10.10 -11.03
N LYS A 3 -13.24 10.58 -10.20
CA LYS A 3 -13.24 11.98 -9.71
C LYS A 3 -12.02 12.34 -8.87
N PHE A 4 -11.57 11.41 -8.01
CA PHE A 4 -10.38 11.61 -7.17
C PHE A 4 -9.11 11.58 -8.01
N THR A 5 -9.00 10.64 -8.97
CA THR A 5 -7.90 10.63 -9.94
C THR A 5 -7.84 11.95 -10.72
N LYS A 6 -8.97 12.43 -11.25
CA LYS A 6 -9.02 13.72 -11.93
C LYS A 6 -8.57 14.87 -11.03
N TYR A 7 -9.05 14.92 -9.79
CA TYR A 7 -8.63 15.93 -8.83
C TYR A 7 -7.11 15.93 -8.62
N LEU A 8 -6.50 14.76 -8.43
CA LEU A 8 -5.06 14.65 -8.25
C LEU A 8 -4.30 15.11 -9.49
N SER A 9 -4.71 14.66 -10.69
CA SER A 9 -4.11 15.08 -11.96
C SER A 9 -4.20 16.60 -12.16
N ASP A 10 -5.38 17.18 -11.90
CA ASP A 10 -5.61 18.63 -12.09
C ASP A 10 -4.76 19.47 -11.11
N ASN A 11 -4.46 18.96 -9.92
CA ASN A 11 -3.67 19.69 -8.91
C ASN A 11 -2.17 19.42 -8.99
N SER A 12 -1.73 18.27 -9.51
CA SER A 12 -0.29 17.95 -9.64
C SER A 12 0.27 18.28 -11.01
N GLY A 13 -0.58 18.50 -12.02
CA GLY A 13 -0.18 18.65 -13.42
C GLY A 13 0.14 17.32 -14.13
N SER A 14 0.08 16.20 -13.41
CA SER A 14 0.56 14.89 -13.87
C SER A 14 -0.59 14.06 -14.45
N LYS A 15 -0.30 13.23 -15.45
CA LYS A 15 -1.30 12.35 -16.06
C LYS A 15 -1.66 11.17 -15.13
N GLY A 16 -2.86 11.20 -14.56
CA GLY A 16 -3.39 10.12 -13.71
C GLY A 16 -4.25 9.09 -14.44
N TYR A 17 -4.10 7.82 -14.05
CA TYR A 17 -4.91 6.70 -14.55
C TYR A 17 -5.65 6.02 -13.40
N CYS A 18 -6.95 5.78 -13.58
CA CYS A 18 -7.75 4.96 -12.67
C CYS A 18 -7.75 3.52 -13.20
N ILE A 19 -7.06 2.61 -12.51
CA ILE A 19 -6.97 1.22 -12.92
C ILE A 19 -8.22 0.45 -12.48
N GLU A 20 -8.83 -0.25 -13.42
CA GLU A 20 -9.96 -1.15 -13.20
C GLU A 20 -9.50 -2.58 -13.49
N ILE A 21 -9.65 -3.46 -12.50
CA ILE A 21 -9.27 -4.87 -12.61
C ILE A 21 -10.55 -5.67 -12.85
N GLY A 22 -10.63 -6.29 -14.02
CA GLY A 22 -11.76 -7.13 -14.42
C GLY A 22 -13.12 -6.44 -14.25
N ASN A 23 -14.05 -7.06 -13.53
CA ASN A 23 -15.41 -6.59 -13.28
C ASN A 23 -15.54 -5.65 -12.07
N GLY A 24 -14.47 -4.91 -11.75
CA GLY A 24 -14.48 -3.89 -10.71
C GLY A 24 -14.78 -4.44 -9.31
N GLY A 25 -15.92 -4.06 -8.74
CA GLY A 25 -16.28 -4.42 -7.36
C GLY A 25 -16.43 -5.93 -7.13
N TRP A 26 -16.89 -6.68 -8.13
CA TRP A 26 -17.00 -8.14 -8.03
C TRP A 26 -15.63 -8.81 -7.89
N ASP A 27 -14.71 -8.45 -8.78
CA ASP A 27 -13.36 -9.05 -8.77
C ASP A 27 -12.53 -8.56 -7.58
N SER A 28 -12.83 -7.38 -7.03
CA SER A 28 -12.22 -6.91 -5.77
C SER A 28 -12.52 -7.83 -4.57
N TRP A 29 -13.60 -8.62 -4.64
CA TRP A 29 -13.97 -9.60 -3.63
C TRP A 29 -13.61 -11.03 -4.01
N PHE A 30 -13.87 -11.41 -5.27
CA PHE A 30 -13.88 -12.81 -5.69
C PHE A 30 -12.70 -13.22 -6.58
N MET A 31 -11.75 -12.32 -6.84
CA MET A 31 -10.49 -12.63 -7.49
C MET A 31 -9.36 -12.51 -6.48
N THR A 32 -8.49 -13.52 -6.39
CA THR A 32 -7.36 -13.49 -5.45
C THR A 32 -6.47 -12.28 -5.67
N LEU A 33 -5.88 -11.76 -4.60
CA LEU A 33 -4.95 -10.62 -4.70
C LEU A 33 -3.74 -10.93 -5.59
N GLU A 34 -3.29 -12.18 -5.63
CA GLU A 34 -2.22 -12.61 -6.54
C GLU A 34 -2.63 -12.48 -8.01
N ALA A 35 -3.83 -12.94 -8.37
CA ALA A 35 -4.35 -12.81 -9.74
C ALA A 35 -4.57 -11.33 -10.12
N GLN A 36 -5.13 -10.53 -9.21
CA GLN A 36 -5.27 -9.08 -9.40
C GLN A 36 -3.91 -8.40 -9.63
N SER A 37 -2.91 -8.75 -8.82
CA SER A 37 -1.54 -8.21 -8.92
C SER A 37 -0.87 -8.59 -10.24
N GLN A 38 -1.03 -9.83 -10.69
CA GLN A 38 -0.51 -10.29 -11.98
C GLN A 38 -1.18 -9.57 -13.16
N ILE A 39 -2.49 -9.29 -13.08
CA ILE A 39 -3.20 -8.50 -14.09
C ILE A 39 -2.62 -7.09 -14.16
N VAL A 40 -2.45 -6.40 -13.03
CA VAL A 40 -1.87 -5.05 -13.00
C VAL A 40 -0.44 -5.06 -13.54
N CYS A 41 0.39 -5.98 -13.05
CA CYS A 41 1.78 -6.14 -13.51
C CYS A 41 1.87 -6.31 -15.03
N ASN A 42 1.14 -7.29 -15.59
CA ASN A 42 1.32 -7.71 -16.98
C ASN A 42 0.49 -6.91 -17.99
N LYS A 43 -0.69 -6.42 -17.61
CA LYS A 43 -1.59 -5.73 -18.54
C LYS A 43 -1.50 -4.21 -18.45
N VAL A 44 -1.08 -3.67 -17.30
CA VAL A 44 -1.01 -2.23 -17.06
C VAL A 44 0.44 -1.77 -17.04
N VAL A 45 1.18 -2.18 -16.02
CA VAL A 45 2.50 -1.61 -15.70
C VAL A 45 3.53 -1.90 -16.79
N LYS A 46 3.60 -3.13 -17.30
CA LYS A 46 4.55 -3.50 -18.35
C LYS A 46 4.18 -3.02 -19.76
N LYS A 47 2.93 -2.61 -19.99
CA LYS A 47 2.41 -2.31 -21.33
C LYS A 47 2.20 -0.83 -21.59
N MET A 48 1.99 -0.02 -20.55
CA MET A 48 1.77 1.41 -20.69
C MET A 48 3.10 2.13 -20.95
N LYS A 49 3.25 2.69 -22.16
CA LYS A 49 4.46 3.43 -22.56
C LYS A 49 4.73 4.62 -21.64
N ASP A 50 3.68 5.30 -21.20
CA ASP A 50 3.73 6.47 -20.32
C ASP A 50 4.35 6.17 -18.95
N LEU A 51 4.46 4.90 -18.53
CA LEU A 51 5.01 4.52 -17.23
C LEU A 51 6.49 4.11 -17.30
N LYS A 52 7.10 4.05 -18.50
CA LYS A 52 8.43 3.45 -18.71
C LYS A 52 9.57 4.13 -17.95
N GLU A 53 9.50 5.44 -17.76
CA GLU A 53 10.50 6.22 -17.01
C GLU A 53 10.26 6.18 -15.48
N GLY A 54 9.28 5.40 -15.05
CA GLY A 54 8.82 5.32 -13.67
C GLY A 54 7.53 6.10 -13.45
N PHE A 55 6.87 5.81 -12.34
CA PHE A 55 5.54 6.36 -12.04
C PHE A 55 5.26 6.41 -10.54
N ASN A 56 4.28 7.23 -10.15
CA ASN A 56 3.77 7.26 -8.78
C ASN A 56 2.56 6.32 -8.66
N PHE A 57 2.42 5.68 -7.51
CA PHE A 57 1.28 4.80 -7.22
C PHE A 57 0.44 5.39 -6.08
N VAL A 58 -0.86 5.51 -6.29
CA VAL A 58 -1.82 5.89 -5.23
C VAL A 58 -2.74 4.71 -4.96
N GLY A 59 -2.54 4.05 -3.81
CA GLY A 59 -3.33 2.92 -3.36
C GLY A 59 -4.42 3.33 -2.37
N LEU A 60 -5.64 2.82 -2.56
CA LEU A 60 -6.74 3.00 -1.61
C LEU A 60 -7.16 1.63 -1.05
N SER A 61 -7.34 1.53 0.27
CA SER A 61 -7.83 0.32 0.94
C SER A 61 -7.04 -0.93 0.51
N GLN A 62 -7.70 -2.03 0.15
CA GLN A 62 -7.10 -3.25 -0.39
C GLN A 62 -6.16 -3.00 -1.59
N GLY A 63 -6.41 -1.98 -2.42
CA GLY A 63 -5.57 -1.64 -3.58
C GLY A 63 -4.11 -1.31 -3.21
N ASN A 64 -3.85 -0.98 -1.95
CA ASN A 64 -2.49 -0.81 -1.42
C ASN A 64 -1.67 -2.09 -1.47
N LEU A 65 -2.29 -3.24 -1.20
CA LEU A 65 -1.64 -4.55 -1.25
C LEU A 65 -1.29 -4.94 -2.69
N ILE A 66 -2.16 -4.60 -3.64
CA ILE A 66 -1.90 -4.76 -5.07
C ILE A 66 -0.74 -3.86 -5.50
N GLY A 67 -0.74 -2.60 -5.07
CA GLY A 67 0.34 -1.67 -5.35
C GLY A 67 1.69 -2.14 -4.80
N ARG A 68 1.71 -2.65 -3.56
CA ARG A 68 2.91 -3.27 -2.99
C ARG A 68 3.35 -4.50 -3.76
N ALA A 69 2.43 -5.37 -4.18
CA ALA A 69 2.77 -6.51 -5.02
C ALA A 69 3.33 -6.08 -6.39
N VAL A 70 2.90 -4.95 -6.95
CA VAL A 70 3.55 -4.37 -8.14
C VAL A 70 5.00 -3.98 -7.84
N VAL A 71 5.26 -3.31 -6.72
CA VAL A 71 6.62 -2.92 -6.32
C VAL A 71 7.50 -4.15 -6.06
N GLU A 72 6.99 -5.11 -5.27
CA GLU A 72 7.79 -6.20 -4.71
C GLU A 72 7.88 -7.38 -5.69
N PHE A 73 6.76 -7.81 -6.28
CA PHE A 73 6.68 -9.05 -7.06
C PHE A 73 6.90 -8.85 -8.57
N CYS A 74 6.54 -7.70 -9.13
CA CYS A 74 6.49 -7.51 -10.59
C CYS A 74 7.89 -7.31 -11.19
N ASP A 75 8.53 -8.42 -11.55
CA ASP A 75 9.82 -8.40 -12.23
C ASP A 75 9.75 -7.67 -13.59
N GLY A 76 10.67 -6.74 -13.83
CA GLY A 76 10.70 -5.91 -15.05
C GLY A 76 9.60 -4.84 -15.13
N ALA A 77 8.92 -4.51 -14.02
CA ALA A 77 8.12 -3.29 -13.94
C ALA A 77 9.02 -2.04 -14.05
N PRO A 78 8.56 -0.97 -14.70
CA PRO A 78 9.14 0.35 -14.48
C PRO A 78 9.12 0.73 -12.99
N PRO A 79 10.06 1.54 -12.52
CA PRO A 79 10.20 1.84 -11.10
C PRO A 79 9.01 2.65 -10.58
N VAL A 80 8.44 2.21 -9.45
CA VAL A 80 7.54 3.05 -8.67
C VAL A 80 8.39 4.05 -7.90
N GLN A 81 8.16 5.34 -8.14
CA GLN A 81 8.92 6.43 -7.53
C GLN A 81 8.36 6.76 -6.15
N ASN A 82 7.14 7.31 -6.08
CA ASN A 82 6.44 7.56 -4.83
C ASN A 82 5.25 6.60 -4.68
N PHE A 83 5.11 6.00 -3.51
CA PHE A 83 3.97 5.18 -3.14
C PHE A 83 3.13 5.90 -2.08
N ILE A 84 1.91 6.30 -2.45
CA ILE A 84 0.97 6.98 -1.57
C ILE A 84 -0.13 6.00 -1.19
N SER A 85 -0.19 5.67 0.09
CA SER A 85 -1.11 4.71 0.66
C SER A 85 -2.18 5.40 1.48
N LEU A 86 -3.45 5.20 1.13
CA LEU A 86 -4.59 5.66 1.92
C LEU A 86 -5.30 4.44 2.50
N GLY A 87 -5.26 4.31 3.83
CA GLY A 87 -5.94 3.24 4.55
C GLY A 87 -5.54 1.84 4.08
N GLY A 88 -4.24 1.56 3.96
CA GLY A 88 -3.77 0.26 3.47
C GLY A 88 -3.74 -0.82 4.56
N PRO A 89 -4.29 -2.03 4.36
CA PRO A 89 -4.18 -3.14 5.31
C PRO A 89 -2.79 -3.81 5.27
N HIS A 90 -1.70 -3.04 5.42
CA HIS A 90 -0.32 -3.51 5.17
C HIS A 90 0.17 -4.60 6.14
N ALA A 91 -0.31 -4.60 7.37
CA ALA A 91 -0.04 -5.63 8.37
C ALA A 91 -1.20 -6.64 8.52
N GLY A 92 -2.24 -6.50 7.69
CA GLY A 92 -3.45 -7.30 7.70
C GLY A 92 -4.57 -6.71 8.54
N ILE A 93 -5.68 -7.44 8.63
CA ILE A 93 -6.82 -7.12 9.51
C ILE A 93 -7.21 -8.35 10.32
N SER A 94 -7.63 -8.14 11.56
CA SER A 94 -8.01 -9.19 12.50
C SER A 94 -9.51 -9.52 12.47
N SER A 95 -10.28 -8.84 11.63
CA SER A 95 -11.72 -9.05 11.46
C SER A 95 -12.08 -9.10 9.98
N VAL A 96 -13.14 -9.84 9.66
CA VAL A 96 -13.62 -9.97 8.27
C VAL A 96 -14.31 -8.66 7.83
N PRO A 97 -13.96 -8.09 6.66
CA PRO A 97 -14.65 -6.92 6.13
C PRO A 97 -16.15 -7.19 5.95
N LEU A 98 -16.99 -6.21 6.27
CA LEU A 98 -18.47 -6.32 6.36
C LEU A 98 -19.02 -6.99 7.61
N CYS A 99 -18.17 -7.51 8.48
CA CYS A 99 -18.61 -7.78 9.83
C CYS A 99 -18.58 -6.49 10.67
N GLY A 100 -19.75 -5.89 10.88
CA GLY A 100 -19.91 -4.79 11.84
C GLY A 100 -19.71 -5.27 13.29
N SER A 101 -20.02 -4.43 14.27
CA SER A 101 -19.84 -4.71 15.71
C SER A 101 -21.00 -5.49 16.37
N GLY A 102 -21.85 -6.18 15.59
CA GLY A 102 -23.06 -6.85 16.10
C GLY A 102 -22.87 -8.31 16.55
N ILE A 103 -23.74 -8.82 17.43
CA ILE A 103 -23.71 -10.20 17.96
C ILE A 103 -23.79 -11.28 16.85
N TRP A 104 -24.51 -11.01 15.76
CA TRP A 104 -24.59 -11.90 14.59
C TRP A 104 -23.26 -12.01 13.82
N CYS A 105 -22.37 -11.04 13.98
CA CYS A 105 -21.01 -11.10 13.43
C CYS A 105 -20.10 -12.03 14.22
N LEU A 106 -20.24 -12.07 15.55
CA LEU A 106 -19.41 -12.93 16.40
C LEU A 106 -19.65 -14.43 16.12
N LEU A 107 -20.89 -14.84 15.81
CA LEU A 107 -21.24 -16.23 15.51
C LEU A 107 -20.85 -16.68 14.09
N ALA A 108 -20.90 -15.77 13.11
CA ALA A 108 -20.36 -16.02 11.77
C ALA A 108 -18.83 -15.98 11.76
N ASP A 109 -18.21 -15.20 12.66
CA ASP A 109 -16.76 -15.06 12.82
C ASP A 109 -16.11 -16.40 13.16
N ASP A 110 -16.63 -17.19 14.11
CA ASP A 110 -15.94 -18.42 14.53
C ASP A 110 -15.89 -19.48 13.42
N LEU A 111 -16.98 -19.63 12.65
CA LEU A 111 -17.02 -20.58 11.53
C LEU A 111 -16.18 -20.08 10.35
N LEU A 112 -16.18 -18.76 10.08
CA LEU A 112 -15.39 -18.17 9.01
C LEU A 112 -13.89 -18.10 9.37
N LYS A 113 -13.53 -17.90 10.65
CA LYS A 113 -12.15 -17.92 11.16
C LYS A 113 -11.54 -19.32 11.07
N LEU A 114 -12.29 -20.37 11.38
CA LEU A 114 -11.84 -21.75 11.20
C LEU A 114 -11.63 -22.11 9.72
N ALA A 115 -12.34 -21.45 8.80
CA ALA A 115 -12.28 -21.73 7.37
C ALA A 115 -11.49 -20.69 6.56
N ILE A 116 -11.07 -19.55 7.13
CA ILE A 116 -10.49 -18.43 6.37
C ILE A 116 -9.19 -18.86 5.69
N TYR A 117 -8.47 -19.76 6.33
CA TYR A 117 -7.21 -20.34 5.87
C TYR A 117 -7.40 -21.63 5.06
N SER A 118 -8.63 -22.07 4.82
CA SER A 118 -8.88 -23.20 3.91
C SER A 118 -8.52 -22.84 2.46
N ASP A 119 -8.07 -23.84 1.70
CA ASP A 119 -7.71 -23.65 0.29
C ASP A 119 -8.84 -23.07 -0.55
N VAL A 120 -10.07 -23.49 -0.30
CA VAL A 120 -11.26 -23.01 -1.04
C VAL A 120 -11.41 -21.50 -0.86
N VAL A 121 -11.31 -21.01 0.38
CA VAL A 121 -11.48 -19.59 0.71
C VAL A 121 -10.28 -18.77 0.21
N GLN A 122 -9.06 -19.23 0.46
CA GLN A 122 -7.83 -18.56 0.01
C GLN A 122 -7.73 -18.43 -1.52
N ASN A 123 -8.36 -19.35 -2.27
CA ASN A 123 -8.40 -19.31 -3.74
C ASN A 123 -9.59 -18.51 -4.31
N SER A 124 -10.52 -18.04 -3.47
CA SER A 124 -11.77 -17.45 -3.93
C SER A 124 -12.05 -16.06 -3.38
N LEU A 125 -11.60 -15.73 -2.16
CA LEU A 125 -11.90 -14.44 -1.52
C LEU A 125 -10.64 -13.59 -1.38
N ALA A 126 -10.60 -12.44 -2.04
CA ALA A 126 -9.48 -11.52 -1.97
C ALA A 126 -9.16 -11.06 -0.53
N PRO A 127 -10.15 -10.71 0.32
CA PRO A 127 -9.90 -10.35 1.71
C PRO A 127 -9.19 -11.42 2.55
N SER A 128 -9.43 -12.71 2.23
CA SER A 128 -8.78 -13.81 2.96
C SER A 128 -7.25 -13.80 2.81
N GLY A 129 -6.74 -13.18 1.75
CA GLY A 129 -5.30 -13.05 1.50
C GLY A 129 -4.59 -12.08 2.45
N PHE A 130 -5.30 -11.35 3.31
CA PHE A 130 -4.71 -10.43 4.30
C PHE A 130 -5.45 -10.38 5.63
N ILE A 131 -6.34 -11.34 5.89
CA ILE A 131 -6.86 -11.55 7.24
C ILE A 131 -5.77 -12.26 8.05
N LYS A 132 -5.34 -11.60 9.12
CA LYS A 132 -4.31 -12.07 10.04
C LYS A 132 -4.96 -12.18 11.41
N LEU A 133 -5.12 -13.38 11.94
CA LEU A 133 -5.72 -13.57 13.26
C LEU A 133 -4.58 -13.61 14.30
N PRO A 134 -4.47 -12.64 15.24
CA PRO A 134 -3.40 -12.64 16.23
C PRO A 134 -3.36 -13.92 17.08
N ASN A 135 -4.51 -14.50 17.38
CA ASN A 135 -4.63 -15.75 18.13
C ASN A 135 -4.40 -17.02 17.29
N ASP A 136 -4.13 -16.90 15.98
CA ASP A 136 -3.93 -18.03 15.08
C ASP A 136 -2.83 -17.77 14.04
N ILE A 137 -1.70 -17.21 14.51
CA ILE A 137 -0.52 -16.93 13.69
C ILE A 137 0.04 -18.19 12.99
N PRO A 138 0.07 -19.40 13.60
CA PRO A 138 0.54 -20.60 12.91
C PRO A 138 -0.24 -20.88 11.61
N ASN A 139 -1.58 -20.94 11.64
CA ASN A 139 -2.38 -21.16 10.43
C ASN A 139 -2.28 -19.99 9.45
N TYR A 140 -2.20 -18.75 9.94
CA TYR A 140 -1.95 -17.58 9.09
C TYR A 140 -0.65 -17.74 8.29
N LEU A 141 0.45 -18.06 8.96
CA LEU A 141 1.76 -18.23 8.31
C LEU A 141 1.76 -19.45 7.38
N GLU A 142 1.12 -20.55 7.75
CA GLU A 142 1.10 -21.77 6.94
C GLU A 142 0.23 -21.62 5.68
N HIS A 143 -0.95 -21.03 5.80
CA HIS A 143 -1.99 -21.15 4.78
C HIS A 143 -2.41 -19.85 4.11
N CYS A 144 -2.17 -18.67 4.70
CA CYS A 144 -2.52 -17.41 4.05
C CYS A 144 -1.64 -17.18 2.81
N LYS A 145 -2.24 -17.11 1.61
CA LYS A 145 -1.49 -17.22 0.35
C LYS A 145 -0.77 -15.93 -0.06
N PHE A 146 -1.20 -14.79 0.46
CA PHE A 146 -0.76 -13.49 -0.05
C PHE A 146 0.05 -12.67 0.96
N LEU A 147 -0.54 -12.25 2.10
CA LEU A 147 0.11 -11.30 3.01
C LEU A 147 1.43 -11.81 3.62
N PRO A 148 1.57 -13.07 4.12
CA PRO A 148 2.85 -13.55 4.64
C PRO A 148 3.98 -13.54 3.60
N LYS A 149 3.63 -13.76 2.32
CA LYS A 149 4.57 -13.67 1.20
C LYS A 149 4.94 -12.22 0.91
N LEU A 150 3.97 -11.32 0.86
CA LEU A 150 4.20 -9.89 0.63
C LEU A 150 5.00 -9.24 1.76
N ASN A 151 4.83 -9.68 3.00
CA ASN A 151 5.50 -9.11 4.16
C ASN A 151 6.81 -9.82 4.53
N ASN A 152 7.28 -10.80 3.72
CA ASN A 152 8.45 -11.62 4.03
C ASN A 152 8.39 -12.25 5.45
N GLU A 153 7.20 -12.68 5.89
CA GLU A 153 6.98 -13.16 7.27
C GLU A 153 7.50 -14.59 7.48
N ARG A 154 7.52 -15.42 6.42
CA ARG A 154 8.01 -16.81 6.45
C ARG A 154 9.54 -16.85 6.36
N PRO A 155 10.26 -17.24 7.43
CA PRO A 155 11.73 -17.17 7.45
C PRO A 155 12.43 -17.95 6.33
N ASP A 156 11.90 -19.11 5.98
CA ASP A 156 12.38 -20.03 4.94
C ASP A 156 12.06 -19.59 3.51
N ALA A 157 11.10 -18.66 3.35
CA ALA A 157 10.66 -18.15 2.05
C ALA A 157 10.92 -16.65 1.84
N ARG A 158 11.69 -16.00 2.73
CA ARG A 158 12.04 -14.57 2.60
C ARG A 158 12.77 -14.31 1.29
N ASN A 159 12.36 -13.26 0.58
CA ASN A 159 12.95 -12.88 -0.69
C ASN A 159 13.63 -11.50 -0.58
N SER A 160 14.95 -11.47 -0.75
CA SER A 160 15.74 -10.23 -0.67
C SER A 160 15.39 -9.23 -1.77
N THR A 161 14.94 -9.70 -2.93
CA THR A 161 14.52 -8.83 -4.04
C THR A 161 13.29 -8.01 -3.68
N TYR A 162 12.37 -8.55 -2.86
CA TYR A 162 11.19 -7.80 -2.40
C TYR A 162 11.61 -6.63 -1.52
N LYS A 163 12.55 -6.89 -0.59
CA LYS A 163 13.17 -5.85 0.24
C LYS A 163 13.87 -4.80 -0.58
N GLU A 164 14.72 -5.20 -1.53
CA GLU A 164 15.48 -4.27 -2.38
C GLU A 164 14.54 -3.35 -3.16
N ARG A 165 13.51 -3.91 -3.79
CA ARG A 165 12.53 -3.14 -4.58
C ARG A 165 11.69 -2.22 -3.73
N PHE A 166 11.16 -2.69 -2.60
CA PHE A 166 10.40 -1.81 -1.70
C PHE A 166 11.29 -0.68 -1.15
N SER A 167 12.54 -0.99 -0.77
CA SER A 167 13.52 0.01 -0.32
C SER A 167 13.93 1.03 -1.36
N SER A 168 13.67 0.76 -2.66
CA SER A 168 14.02 1.65 -3.77
C SER A 168 13.05 2.81 -3.96
N LEU A 169 11.89 2.80 -3.29
CA LEU A 169 10.92 3.89 -3.34
C LEU A 169 11.60 5.22 -2.95
N LYS A 170 11.36 6.28 -3.73
CA LYS A 170 11.77 7.65 -3.37
C LYS A 170 11.05 8.11 -2.11
N ASN A 171 9.72 7.91 -2.06
CA ASN A 171 8.91 8.21 -0.89
C ASN A 171 7.82 7.16 -0.68
N LEU A 172 7.55 6.84 0.58
CA LEU A 172 6.41 6.06 1.03
C LEU A 172 5.55 6.95 1.93
N VAL A 173 4.37 7.31 1.46
CA VAL A 173 3.40 8.12 2.22
C VAL A 173 2.31 7.20 2.74
N LEU A 174 2.15 7.11 4.05
CA LEU A 174 1.20 6.24 4.72
C LEU A 174 0.14 7.09 5.43
N ILE A 175 -1.07 7.12 4.89
CA ILE A 175 -2.19 7.90 5.42
C ILE A 175 -3.12 6.96 6.19
N MET A 176 -3.27 7.23 7.48
CA MET A 176 -4.21 6.59 8.39
C MET A 176 -5.36 7.53 8.72
N PHE A 177 -6.58 6.97 8.75
CA PHE A 177 -7.81 7.69 9.10
C PHE A 177 -8.10 7.56 10.60
N GLU A 178 -8.40 8.67 11.27
CA GLU A 178 -8.61 8.69 12.73
C GLU A 178 -9.80 7.85 13.17
N ASP A 179 -10.89 7.90 12.40
CA ASP A 179 -12.16 7.24 12.71
C ASP A 179 -12.37 5.98 11.84
N ASP A 180 -11.29 5.35 11.39
CA ASP A 180 -11.37 4.13 10.59
C ASP A 180 -11.93 2.97 11.43
N THR A 181 -13.10 2.46 11.02
CA THR A 181 -13.73 1.27 11.60
C THR A 181 -13.77 0.09 10.64
N VAL A 182 -13.17 0.23 9.45
CA VAL A 182 -13.11 -0.82 8.42
C VAL A 182 -11.84 -1.64 8.60
N LEU A 183 -10.73 -0.96 8.89
CA LEU A 183 -9.47 -1.60 9.22
C LEU A 183 -9.39 -1.83 10.73
N VAL A 184 -9.28 -3.10 11.14
CA VAL A 184 -9.12 -3.49 12.53
C VAL A 184 -7.83 -4.29 12.66
N PRO A 185 -6.77 -3.75 13.30
CA PRO A 185 -6.64 -2.39 13.82
C PRO A 185 -6.39 -1.38 12.69
N LYS A 186 -6.73 -0.10 12.88
CA LYS A 186 -6.53 0.96 11.85
C LYS A 186 -5.05 1.27 11.60
N GLU A 187 -4.22 1.02 12.61
CA GLU A 187 -2.76 1.16 12.63
C GLU A 187 -2.08 0.28 11.59
N THR A 188 -2.76 -0.74 11.05
CA THR A 188 -2.29 -1.46 9.87
C THR A 188 -1.97 -0.52 8.69
N SER A 189 -2.63 0.64 8.60
CA SER A 189 -2.34 1.69 7.61
C SER A 189 -0.90 2.19 7.67
N TRP A 190 -0.29 2.05 8.83
CA TRP A 190 1.09 2.40 9.13
C TRP A 190 1.99 1.19 9.36
N PHE A 191 1.57 -0.03 9.01
CA PHE A 191 2.25 -1.29 9.38
C PHE A 191 2.27 -1.59 10.89
N GLY A 192 1.50 -0.88 11.71
CA GLY A 192 1.25 -1.26 13.10
C GLY A 192 0.28 -2.44 13.20
N TYR A 193 0.41 -3.26 14.23
CA TYR A 193 -0.43 -4.45 14.39
C TYR A 193 -0.42 -4.98 15.83
N TYR A 194 -1.26 -5.98 16.10
CA TYR A 194 -1.26 -6.70 17.36
C TYR A 194 -0.02 -7.62 17.54
N PRO A 195 0.41 -7.89 18.78
CA PRO A 195 1.38 -8.93 19.08
C PRO A 195 0.83 -10.32 18.76
N ASP A 196 1.73 -11.28 18.50
CA ASP A 196 1.35 -12.67 18.28
C ASP A 196 0.66 -13.23 19.54
N GLY A 197 -0.55 -13.75 19.40
CA GLY A 197 -1.36 -14.34 20.48
C GLY A 197 -2.31 -13.38 21.20
N GLU A 198 -2.19 -12.08 20.98
CA GLU A 198 -2.90 -11.04 21.76
C GLU A 198 -3.59 -10.04 20.85
N PHE A 199 -4.63 -9.37 21.35
CA PHE A 199 -5.34 -8.30 20.63
C PHE A 199 -5.10 -6.92 21.26
N GLU A 200 -4.22 -6.81 22.25
CA GLU A 200 -3.76 -5.55 22.84
C GLU A 200 -2.40 -5.80 23.53
N PRO A 201 -1.52 -4.79 23.63
CA PRO A 201 -1.63 -3.46 23.05
C PRO A 201 -1.34 -3.46 21.54
N ILE A 202 -1.88 -2.51 20.79
CA ILE A 202 -1.47 -2.29 19.38
C ILE A 202 -0.01 -1.81 19.33
N LEU A 203 0.84 -2.53 18.59
CA LEU A 203 2.23 -2.15 18.36
C LEU A 203 2.34 -1.12 17.23
N PRO A 204 3.05 0.01 17.44
CA PRO A 204 3.43 0.88 16.33
C PRO A 204 4.42 0.16 15.41
N PRO A 205 4.57 0.61 14.14
CA PRO A 205 5.44 -0.06 13.16
C PRO A 205 6.85 -0.32 13.69
N GLN A 206 7.46 0.65 14.38
CA GLN A 206 8.83 0.56 14.90
C GLN A 206 9.03 -0.55 15.95
N GLN A 207 7.96 -1.08 16.53
CA GLN A 207 8.01 -2.18 17.51
C GLN A 207 7.68 -3.55 16.89
N THR A 208 7.30 -3.60 15.61
CA THR A 208 7.01 -4.86 14.92
C THR A 208 8.31 -5.57 14.50
N LYS A 209 8.29 -6.92 14.47
CA LYS A 209 9.43 -7.71 13.97
C LYS A 209 9.78 -7.35 12.51
N LEU A 210 8.77 -7.11 11.66
CA LEU A 210 8.93 -6.70 10.27
C LEU A 210 9.81 -5.45 10.13
N TYR A 211 9.62 -4.47 11.01
CA TYR A 211 10.44 -3.26 11.04
C TYR A 211 11.80 -3.49 11.69
N ILE A 212 11.84 -4.10 12.88
CA ILE A 212 13.07 -4.29 13.66
C ILE A 212 14.11 -5.13 12.91
N GLU A 213 13.67 -6.18 12.23
CA GLU A 213 14.53 -7.03 11.40
C GLU A 213 14.56 -6.58 9.93
N ASP A 214 13.81 -5.54 9.58
CA ASP A 214 13.78 -4.89 8.28
C ASP A 214 13.48 -5.88 7.12
N TRP A 215 12.45 -6.70 7.27
CA TRP A 215 12.13 -7.81 6.35
C TRP A 215 11.82 -7.38 4.92
N ILE A 216 11.20 -6.22 4.79
CA ILE A 216 10.84 -5.62 3.49
C ILE A 216 11.58 -4.31 3.22
N GLY A 217 12.46 -3.85 4.12
CA GLY A 217 13.15 -2.57 3.93
C GLY A 217 12.43 -1.33 4.48
N LEU A 218 11.34 -1.53 5.24
CA LEU A 218 10.57 -0.42 5.82
C LEU A 218 11.41 0.43 6.78
N ARG A 219 12.25 -0.18 7.62
CA ARG A 219 13.15 0.57 8.52
C ARG A 219 14.18 1.34 7.70
N SER A 220 14.78 0.70 6.70
CA SER A 220 15.75 1.35 5.81
C SER A 220 15.16 2.57 5.07
N LEU A 221 13.89 2.52 4.69
CA LEU A 221 13.18 3.67 4.12
C LEU A 221 12.92 4.77 5.17
N ASP A 222 12.48 4.38 6.36
CA ASP A 222 12.09 5.31 7.44
C ASP A 222 13.31 6.07 7.98
N GLU A 223 14.39 5.35 8.30
CA GLU A 223 15.67 5.93 8.74
C GLU A 223 16.30 6.83 7.66
N GLY A 224 16.02 6.54 6.38
CA GLY A 224 16.40 7.40 5.25
C GLY A 224 15.52 8.66 5.10
N GLY A 225 14.55 8.88 5.98
CA GLY A 225 13.62 10.02 5.93
C GLY A 225 12.58 9.95 4.81
N ARG A 226 12.43 8.79 4.17
CA ARG A 226 11.58 8.57 2.99
C ARG A 226 10.19 8.06 3.32
N VAL A 227 9.90 7.72 4.58
CA VAL A 227 8.55 7.37 5.04
C VAL A 227 7.87 8.58 5.66
N LYS A 228 6.56 8.72 5.42
CA LYS A 228 5.70 9.75 6.02
C LYS A 228 4.48 9.09 6.64
N PHE A 229 4.42 9.07 7.97
CA PHE A 229 3.26 8.62 8.73
C PHE A 229 2.31 9.81 8.91
N ILE A 230 1.21 9.83 8.17
CA ILE A 230 0.24 10.94 8.14
C ILE A 230 -1.09 10.45 8.70
N LYS A 231 -1.64 11.20 9.65
CA LYS A 231 -2.93 10.96 10.26
C LYS A 231 -3.89 12.05 9.81
N VAL A 232 -5.08 11.67 9.36
CA VAL A 232 -6.12 12.59 8.89
C VAL A 232 -7.47 12.25 9.52
N ALA A 233 -8.30 13.26 9.74
CA ALA A 233 -9.64 13.09 10.29
C ALA A 233 -10.56 12.33 9.32
N GLY A 234 -11.64 11.75 9.86
CA GLY A 234 -12.68 11.07 9.10
C GLY A 234 -12.55 9.54 9.12
N GLY A 235 -13.58 8.88 8.60
CA GLY A 235 -13.65 7.42 8.47
C GLY A 235 -12.86 6.88 7.28
N HIS A 236 -12.92 5.56 7.05
CA HIS A 236 -12.16 4.86 6.01
C HIS A 236 -12.28 5.54 4.63
N LEU A 237 -11.15 5.97 4.06
CA LEU A 237 -11.04 6.70 2.79
C LEU A 237 -11.77 8.07 2.74
N GLY A 238 -12.22 8.58 3.88
CA GLY A 238 -12.92 9.86 4.03
C GLY A 238 -11.99 11.08 4.00
N ILE A 239 -10.95 11.08 3.16
CA ILE A 239 -9.97 12.18 3.10
C ILE A 239 -10.61 13.44 2.51
N SER A 240 -10.37 14.59 3.15
CA SER A 240 -10.79 15.89 2.61
C SER A 240 -9.94 16.26 1.38
N TYR A 241 -10.49 17.06 0.46
CA TYR A 241 -9.70 17.57 -0.67
C TYR A 241 -8.55 18.48 -0.21
N SER A 242 -8.72 19.23 0.88
CA SER A 242 -7.63 20.03 1.48
C SER A 242 -6.48 19.15 1.96
N ASP A 243 -6.77 18.04 2.64
CA ASP A 243 -5.74 17.10 3.11
C ASP A 243 -5.10 16.35 1.95
N ALA A 244 -5.88 15.94 0.95
CA ALA A 244 -5.34 15.35 -0.27
C ALA A 244 -4.37 16.32 -0.98
N LYS A 245 -4.75 17.60 -1.10
CA LYS A 245 -3.86 18.64 -1.66
C LYS A 245 -2.58 18.79 -0.85
N LYS A 246 -2.67 18.76 0.47
CA LYS A 246 -1.54 18.98 1.37
C LYS A 246 -0.57 17.80 1.40
N TYR A 247 -1.10 16.58 1.44
CA TYR A 247 -0.33 15.38 1.78
C TYR A 247 -0.07 14.43 0.62
N ILE A 248 -0.80 14.57 -0.49
CA ILE A 248 -0.66 13.68 -1.67
C ILE A 248 -0.05 14.43 -2.83
N VAL A 249 -0.63 15.57 -3.23
CA VAL A 249 -0.25 16.31 -4.45
C VAL A 249 1.24 16.61 -4.56
N PRO A 250 1.97 17.03 -3.50
CA PRO A 250 3.40 17.32 -3.60
C PRO A 250 4.26 16.12 -4.02
N TYR A 251 3.79 14.89 -3.80
CA TYR A 251 4.48 13.66 -4.21
C TYR A 251 4.12 13.23 -5.64
N LEU A 252 3.16 13.91 -6.27
CA LEU A 252 2.69 13.60 -7.61
C LEU A 252 3.20 14.58 -8.66
N GLU A 253 3.61 15.78 -8.24
CA GLU A 253 4.16 16.82 -9.13
C GLU A 253 5.36 16.29 -9.93
N GLU A 254 5.40 16.64 -11.22
CA GLU A 254 6.58 16.36 -12.03
C GLU A 254 7.75 17.19 -11.49
N GLU A 255 8.86 16.52 -11.14
CA GLU A 255 10.13 17.21 -10.90
C GLU A 255 10.44 18.01 -12.16
N HIS A 256 10.24 19.33 -12.12
CA HIS A 256 10.65 20.21 -13.20
C HIS A 256 12.18 20.09 -13.28
N GLN A 257 12.67 19.29 -14.23
CA GLN A 257 14.05 19.47 -14.67
C GLN A 257 14.13 20.92 -15.16
N PRO A 258 15.02 21.76 -14.59
CA PRO A 258 15.17 23.11 -15.07
C PRO A 258 15.43 23.03 -16.57
N SER A 259 14.64 23.77 -17.35
CA SER A 259 14.80 23.75 -18.79
C SER A 259 16.23 24.18 -19.13
N GLN A 260 16.75 23.77 -20.29
CA GLN A 260 18.06 24.23 -20.76
C GLN A 260 18.13 25.77 -20.80
N PHE A 261 16.97 26.43 -20.94
CA PHE A 261 16.78 27.87 -20.82
C PHE A 261 16.97 28.40 -19.39
N ASP A 262 16.44 27.71 -18.38
CA ASP A 262 16.61 28.07 -16.95
C ASP A 262 18.07 27.88 -16.48
N LEU A 263 18.76 26.89 -17.04
CA LEU A 263 20.19 26.68 -16.84
C LEU A 263 21.02 27.80 -17.50
N GLN A 264 20.64 28.25 -18.70
CA GLN A 264 21.28 29.38 -19.38
C GLN A 264 21.07 30.72 -18.66
N ILE A 265 19.89 30.97 -18.10
CA ILE A 265 19.62 32.18 -17.30
C ILE A 265 20.48 32.18 -16.02
N LYS A 266 20.62 31.03 -15.36
CA LYS A 266 21.51 30.92 -14.18
C LYS A 266 22.97 31.17 -14.56
N THR A 267 23.48 30.65 -15.67
CA THR A 267 24.86 30.93 -16.11
C THR A 267 25.07 32.39 -16.49
N ASN A 268 24.08 33.03 -17.11
CA ASN A 268 24.18 34.44 -17.53
C ASN A 268 24.06 35.44 -16.36
N ASN A 269 23.35 35.09 -15.29
CA ASN A 269 23.27 35.92 -14.08
C ASN A 269 24.50 35.78 -13.17
N VAL A 270 25.22 34.67 -13.26
CA VAL A 270 26.51 34.50 -12.55
C VAL A 270 27.64 35.24 -13.27
N SER A 271 27.59 35.36 -14.61
CA SER A 271 28.60 36.12 -15.36
C SER A 271 28.40 37.64 -15.30
N SER A 272 27.16 38.13 -15.11
CA SER A 272 26.86 39.56 -14.98
C SER A 272 27.08 40.15 -13.58
N SER A 273 27.38 39.32 -12.58
CA SER A 273 27.75 39.75 -11.22
C SER A 273 29.26 39.80 -10.98
N LEU A 274 30.06 39.56 -12.02
CA LEU A 274 31.53 39.58 -12.00
C LEU A 274 32.14 40.63 -12.96
N ALA A 275 31.36 41.62 -13.40
CA ALA A 275 31.82 42.75 -14.22
C ALA A 275 31.69 44.08 -13.46
#